data_AF-A0A6A8FK46-F1
#
_entry.id   AF-A0A6A8FK46-F1
#
_cell.length_a   1.000
_cell.length_b   1.000
_cell.length_c   1.000
_cell.angle_alpha   90.00
_cell.angle_beta   90.00
_cell.angle_gamma   90.00
#
_symmetry.space_group_name_H-M   'P 1'
#
loop_
_entity.id
_entity.type
_entity.pdbx_description
1 polymer ?
#
loop_
_entity_poly.entity_id
_entity_poly.type
_entity_poly.pdbx_seq_one_letter_code
_entity_poly.pdbx_strand_id
1 'polypeptide(L)'
;MSYAPDSNSDTPLFSGLSGKKMALLVGIIIAGGFFGIQAMFGFPIKDLIRKDVTNEVKVITKAEGTCVVEASDHQPRGIPHCPYNVGDRLIVTFRQGTAPIEKAQLKN
;
A
#
# COMPACT_ATOMS: atom_id res chain seq x y z
N MET A 1 7.56 19.58 -61.24
CA MET A 1 6.50 19.88 -60.24
C MET A 1 7.17 20.18 -58.91
N SER A 2 7.01 21.40 -58.38
CA SER A 2 7.47 21.75 -57.03
C SER A 2 6.37 21.43 -56.03
N TYR A 3 6.69 20.64 -55.00
CA TYR A 3 5.78 20.33 -53.90
C TYR A 3 5.81 21.52 -52.93
N ALA A 4 4.70 22.23 -52.79
CA ALA A 4 4.53 23.22 -51.72
C ALA A 4 3.92 22.50 -50.51
N PRO A 5 4.50 22.59 -49.30
CA PRO A 5 3.85 22.08 -48.11
C PRO A 5 2.72 23.05 -47.71
N ASP A 6 1.47 22.59 -47.75
CA ASP A 6 0.33 23.33 -47.22
C ASP A 6 0.44 23.43 -45.70
N SER A 7 1.02 24.54 -45.23
CA SER A 7 1.16 24.90 -43.82
C SER A 7 -0.14 25.51 -43.29
N ASN A 8 -1.23 24.76 -43.32
CA ASN A 8 -2.49 25.16 -42.70
C ASN A 8 -3.06 24.02 -41.85
N SER A 9 -2.27 23.60 -40.87
CA SER A 9 -2.74 22.84 -39.72
C SER A 9 -2.83 23.74 -38.49
N ASP A 10 -3.27 24.98 -38.66
CA ASP A 10 -3.70 25.81 -37.54
C ASP A 10 -5.08 25.31 -37.12
N THR A 11 -5.08 24.28 -36.27
CA THR A 11 -6.26 23.70 -35.62
C THR A 11 -7.14 24.83 -35.06
N PRO A 12 -8.32 25.13 -35.65
CA PRO A 12 -9.19 26.23 -35.22
C PRO A 12 -9.81 25.99 -33.84
N LEU A 13 -9.55 24.81 -33.28
CA LEU A 13 -10.08 24.33 -32.02
C LEU A 13 -9.46 25.04 -30.81
N PHE A 14 -8.24 25.56 -30.91
CA PHE A 14 -7.51 26.18 -29.79
C PHE A 14 -7.36 27.71 -29.90
N SER A 15 -7.55 28.28 -31.09
CA SER A 15 -7.30 29.70 -31.39
C SER A 15 -8.28 30.69 -30.72
N GLY A 16 -9.40 30.19 -30.18
CA GLY A 16 -10.43 31.00 -29.49
C GLY A 16 -10.52 30.76 -27.98
N LEU A 17 -9.70 29.90 -27.39
CA LEU A 17 -9.76 29.58 -25.96
C LEU A 17 -8.84 30.51 -25.17
N SER A 18 -9.43 31.26 -24.24
CA SER A 18 -8.68 31.98 -23.20
C SER A 18 -7.71 31.04 -22.49
N GLY A 19 -6.52 31.51 -22.14
CA GLY A 19 -5.47 30.70 -21.51
C GLY A 19 -5.93 29.93 -20.26
N LYS A 20 -6.93 30.44 -19.53
CA LYS A 20 -7.57 29.73 -18.41
C LYS A 20 -8.28 28.43 -18.85
N LYS A 21 -8.97 28.47 -19.99
CA LYS A 21 -9.66 27.30 -20.56
C LYS A 21 -8.67 26.29 -21.13
N MET A 22 -7.56 26.76 -21.69
CA MET A 22 -6.46 25.90 -22.12
C MET A 22 -5.79 25.18 -20.95
N ALA A 23 -5.49 25.90 -19.87
CA ALA A 23 -4.94 25.31 -18.65
C ALA A 23 -5.89 24.25 -18.05
N LEU A 24 -7.20 24.50 -18.09
CA LEU A 24 -8.21 23.56 -17.63
C LEU A 24 -8.26 22.29 -18.50
N LEU A 25 -8.22 22.42 -19.84
CA LEU A 25 -8.19 21.26 -20.73
C LEU A 25 -6.93 20.40 -20.53
N VAL A 26 -5.77 21.04 -20.43
CA VAL A 26 -4.51 20.33 -20.14
C VAL A 26 -4.59 19.62 -18.79
N GLY A 27 -5.13 20.29 -17.76
CA GLY A 27 -5.36 19.69 -16.45
C GLY A 27 -6.26 18.46 -16.51
N ILE A 28 -7.36 18.52 -17.27
CA ILE A 28 -8.27 17.38 -17.47
C ILE A 28 -7.58 16.23 -18.20
N ILE A 29 -6.77 16.50 -19.21
CA ILE A 29 -6.04 15.44 -19.95
C ILE A 29 -5.02 14.76 -19.05
N ILE A 30 -4.24 15.53 -18.26
CA ILE A 30 -3.26 14.97 -17.33
C ILE A 30 -3.96 14.16 -16.24
N ALA A 31 -5.01 14.72 -15.62
CA ALA A 31 -5.76 14.02 -14.59
C ALA A 31 -6.42 12.76 -15.16
N GLY A 32 -7.08 12.87 -16.31
CA GLY A 32 -7.73 11.76 -16.99
C GLY A 32 -6.75 10.65 -17.41
N GLY A 33 -5.58 11.01 -17.92
CA GLY A 33 -4.52 10.06 -18.24
C GLY A 33 -3.99 9.34 -16.98
N PHE A 34 -3.68 10.10 -15.92
CA PHE A 34 -3.23 9.54 -14.65
C PHE A 34 -4.28 8.60 -14.04
N PHE A 35 -5.51 9.08 -13.82
CA PHE A 35 -6.58 8.26 -13.25
C PHE A 35 -7.00 7.10 -14.16
N GLY A 36 -6.95 7.27 -15.49
CA GLY A 36 -7.27 6.23 -16.45
C GLY A 36 -6.31 5.05 -16.40
N ILE A 37 -5.00 5.31 -16.32
CA ILE A 37 -3.98 4.28 -16.13
C ILE A 37 -4.20 3.56 -14.78
N GLN A 38 -4.43 4.32 -13.71
CA GLN A 38 -4.70 3.75 -12.39
C GLN A 38 -6.00 2.93 -12.35
N ALA A 39 -7.01 3.27 -13.15
CA ALA A 39 -8.24 2.49 -13.25
C ALA A 39 -8.03 1.15 -13.99
N MET A 40 -7.18 1.15 -15.03
CA MET A 40 -6.86 -0.05 -15.81
C MET A 40 -5.96 -1.04 -15.05
N PHE A 41 -4.90 -0.53 -14.41
CA PHE A 41 -3.91 -1.37 -13.73
C PHE A 41 -4.12 -1.47 -12.21
N GLY A 42 -5.06 -0.71 -11.66
CA GLY A 42 -5.29 -0.61 -10.22
C GLY A 42 -4.37 0.43 -9.55
N PHE A 43 -4.83 0.95 -8.41
CA PHE A 43 -4.07 1.91 -7.62
C PHE A 43 -3.11 1.17 -6.67
N PRO A 44 -1.78 1.44 -6.69
CA PRO A 44 -0.79 0.72 -5.89
C PRO A 44 -0.91 0.93 -4.38
N ILE A 45 -1.72 1.90 -3.93
CA ILE A 45 -2.02 2.15 -2.50
C ILE A 45 -2.80 0.98 -1.87
N LYS A 46 -3.56 0.20 -2.66
CA LYS A 46 -4.34 -0.91 -2.10
C LYS A 46 -3.44 -1.97 -1.45
N ASP A 47 -2.20 -2.13 -1.93
CA ASP A 47 -1.21 -3.05 -1.35
C ASP A 47 -0.43 -2.44 -0.16
N LEU A 48 -0.48 -1.12 0.03
CA LEU A 48 0.14 -0.46 1.19
C LEU A 48 -0.68 -0.62 2.47
N ILE A 49 -2.00 -0.79 2.37
CA ILE A 49 -2.87 -1.02 3.53
C ILE A 49 -2.77 -2.51 3.91
N ARG A 50 -1.67 -2.86 4.59
CA ARG A 50 -1.49 -4.18 5.18
C ARG A 50 -2.62 -4.44 6.17
N LYS A 51 -3.29 -5.59 6.00
CA LYS A 51 -4.36 -6.03 6.90
C LYS A 51 -3.78 -6.43 8.25
N ASP A 52 -4.48 -6.07 9.32
CA ASP A 52 -4.21 -6.58 10.66
C ASP A 52 -4.70 -8.03 10.74
N VAL A 53 -3.80 -8.92 11.14
CA VAL A 53 -4.05 -10.35 11.33
C VAL A 53 -3.96 -10.64 12.82
N THR A 54 -5.02 -11.22 13.37
CA THR A 54 -5.08 -11.64 14.78
C THR A 54 -5.06 -13.16 14.85
N ASN A 55 -4.01 -13.72 15.45
CA ASN A 55 -3.81 -15.15 15.58
C ASN A 55 -3.61 -15.56 17.04
N GLU A 56 -4.07 -16.75 17.39
CA GLU A 56 -3.72 -17.41 18.64
C GLU A 56 -2.40 -18.17 18.44
N VAL A 57 -1.41 -17.85 19.26
CA VAL A 57 -0.05 -18.41 19.19
C VAL A 57 0.38 -18.91 20.56
N LYS A 58 1.36 -19.81 20.58
CA LYS A 58 1.94 -20.31 21.83
C LYS A 58 3.36 -19.78 22.00
N VAL A 59 3.72 -19.41 23.22
CA VAL A 59 5.12 -19.06 23.55
C VAL A 59 5.97 -20.33 23.52
N ILE A 60 6.92 -20.38 22.59
CA ILE A 60 7.82 -21.52 22.37
C ILE A 60 9.10 -21.41 23.18
N THR A 61 9.65 -20.20 23.31
CA THR A 61 10.84 -19.96 24.14
C THR A 61 10.84 -18.54 24.71
N LYS A 62 11.60 -18.34 25.78
CA LYS A 62 11.82 -17.05 26.43
C LYS A 62 13.30 -16.92 26.77
N ALA A 63 13.96 -15.92 26.22
CA ALA A 63 15.37 -15.63 26.47
C ALA A 63 15.53 -14.13 26.74
N GLU A 64 16.26 -13.77 27.80
CA GLU A 64 16.61 -12.37 28.13
C GLU A 64 15.40 -11.40 28.14
N GLY A 65 14.24 -11.87 28.61
CA GLY A 65 13.00 -11.06 28.65
C GLY A 65 12.27 -10.93 27.31
N THR A 66 12.76 -11.55 26.23
CA THR A 66 12.12 -11.65 24.93
C THR A 66 11.44 -13.01 24.77
N CYS A 67 10.14 -13.02 24.48
CA CYS A 67 9.41 -14.25 24.13
C CYS A 67 9.47 -14.47 22.62
N VAL A 68 9.62 -15.71 22.19
CA VAL A 68 9.44 -16.09 20.79
C VAL A 68 8.12 -16.82 20.66
N VAL A 69 7.34 -16.43 19.66
CA VAL A 69 6.08 -17.08 19.28
C VAL A 69 6.15 -17.46 17.81
N GLU A 70 5.52 -18.57 17.45
CA GLU A 70 5.33 -18.96 16.05
C GLU A 70 3.90 -18.58 15.63
N ALA A 71 3.77 -17.72 14.63
CA ALA A 71 2.48 -17.35 14.06
C ALA A 71 2.03 -18.36 13.00
N SER A 72 0.78 -18.23 12.53
CA SER A 72 0.19 -19.13 11.53
C SER A 72 0.92 -19.16 10.18
N ASP A 73 1.85 -18.23 9.95
CA ASP A 73 2.74 -18.19 8.79
C ASP A 73 4.05 -18.96 8.99
N HIS A 74 4.18 -19.72 10.09
CA HIS A 74 5.36 -20.49 10.48
C HIS A 74 6.63 -19.64 10.64
N GLN A 75 6.47 -18.32 10.82
CA GLN A 75 7.58 -17.41 11.03
C GLN A 75 7.73 -17.09 12.52
N PRO A 76 8.91 -17.35 13.14
CA PRO A 76 9.15 -17.03 14.53
C PRO A 76 9.29 -15.52 14.72
N ARG A 77 8.56 -14.98 15.70
CA ARG A 77 8.47 -13.54 16.00
C ARG A 77 8.82 -13.29 17.46
N GLY A 78 9.71 -12.33 17.70
CA GLY A 78 10.13 -11.92 19.04
C GLY A 78 9.22 -10.83 19.62
N ILE A 79 8.79 -11.00 20.86
CA ILE A 79 8.07 -10.01 21.67
C ILE A 79 9.05 -9.53 22.76
N PRO A 80 9.61 -8.32 22.66
CA PRO A 80 10.49 -7.78 23.69
C PRO A 80 9.71 -7.45 24.96
N HIS A 81 10.35 -7.54 26.13
CA HIS A 81 9.76 -7.24 27.45
C HIS A 81 8.47 -8.04 27.73
N CYS A 82 8.49 -9.32 27.37
CA CYS A 82 7.33 -10.18 27.47
C CYS A 82 7.10 -10.69 28.92
N PRO A 83 5.95 -10.39 29.55
CA PRO A 83 5.62 -10.86 30.90
C PRO A 83 5.15 -12.32 30.93
N TYR A 84 4.86 -12.93 29.77
CA TYR A 84 4.29 -14.27 29.64
C TYR A 84 5.35 -15.37 29.79
N ASN A 85 4.89 -16.59 30.09
CA ASN A 85 5.73 -17.76 30.29
C ASN A 85 5.72 -18.68 29.07
N VAL A 86 6.76 -19.52 28.97
CA VAL A 86 6.81 -20.58 27.94
C VAL A 86 5.63 -21.53 28.16
N GLY A 87 4.86 -21.77 27.10
CA GLY A 87 3.63 -22.56 27.18
C GLY A 87 2.34 -21.75 27.11
N ASP A 88 2.38 -20.45 27.42
CA ASP A 88 1.20 -19.59 27.42
C ASP A 88 0.64 -19.40 26.01
N ARG A 89 -0.69 -19.31 25.93
CA ARG A 89 -1.41 -18.99 24.68
C ARG A 89 -1.68 -17.50 24.64
N LEU A 90 -1.21 -16.85 23.57
CA LEU A 90 -1.36 -15.43 23.35
C LEU A 90 -2.23 -15.19 22.12
N ILE A 91 -3.07 -14.16 22.18
CA ILE A 91 -3.68 -13.55 21.00
C ILE A 91 -2.73 -12.45 20.55
N VAL A 92 -2.09 -12.64 19.40
CA VAL A 92 -1.17 -11.68 18.80
C VAL A 92 -1.80 -11.03 17.58
N THR A 93 -1.65 -9.72 17.47
CA THR A 93 -2.02 -8.95 16.28
C THR A 93 -0.77 -8.44 15.60
N PHE A 94 -0.66 -8.70 14.30
CA PHE A 94 0.44 -8.24 13.46
C PHE A 94 -0.08 -7.87 12.07
N ARG A 95 0.64 -6.99 11.38
CA ARG A 95 0.32 -6.68 9.99
C ARG A 95 0.81 -7.79 9.06
N GLN A 96 -0.03 -8.19 8.12
CA GLN A 96 0.36 -9.17 7.11
C GLN A 96 1.61 -8.69 6.35
N GLY A 97 2.62 -9.57 6.24
CA GLY A 97 3.88 -9.25 5.56
C GLY A 97 4.86 -8.38 6.36
N THR A 98 4.63 -8.18 7.67
CA THR A 98 5.61 -7.57 8.58
C THR A 98 6.17 -8.59 9.55
N ALA A 99 7.39 -8.35 10.06
CA ALA A 99 8.00 -9.15 11.13
C ALA A 99 7.52 -8.78 12.56
N PRO A 100 7.37 -7.50 12.95
CA PRO A 100 7.00 -7.16 14.33
C PRO A 100 5.55 -7.50 14.67
N ILE A 101 5.34 -7.86 15.94
CA ILE A 101 4.02 -7.99 16.56
C ILE A 101 3.62 -6.61 17.11
N GLU A 102 2.40 -6.17 16.80
CA GLU A 102 1.89 -4.88 17.28
C GLU A 102 1.25 -5.00 18.66
N LYS A 103 0.52 -6.09 18.91
CA LYS A 103 -0.17 -6.34 20.17
C LYS A 103 -0.08 -7.81 20.54
N ALA A 104 0.09 -8.09 21.82
CA ALA A 104 0.03 -9.44 22.37
C ALA A 104 -0.79 -9.40 23.66
N GLN A 105 -1.74 -10.31 23.81
CA GLN A 105 -2.56 -10.46 25.02
C GLN A 105 -2.67 -11.94 25.41
N LEU A 106 -2.74 -12.23 26.70
CA LEU A 106 -2.96 -13.59 27.18
C LEU A 106 -4.37 -14.05 26.78
N LYS A 107 -4.48 -15.24 26.20
CA LYS A 107 -5.78 -15.88 26.00
C LYS A 107 -6.24 -16.45 27.34
N ASN A 108 -7.27 -15.84 27.90
CA ASN A 108 -7.92 -16.27 29.14
C ASN A 108 -8.84 -17.48 28.91
#